data_AF-A0A8J7YAK9-F1
#
_entry.id   AF-A0A8J7YAK9-F1
#
_cell.length_a   1.000
_cell.length_b   1.000
_cell.length_c   1.000
_cell.angle_alpha   90.00
_cell.angle_beta   90.00
_cell.angle_gamma   90.00
#
_symmetry.space_group_name_H-M   'P 1'
#
loop_
_entity.id
_entity.type
_entity.pdbx_description
1 polymer ?
#
loop_
_entity_poly.entity_id
_entity_poly.type
_entity_poly.pdbx_seq_one_letter_code
_entity_poly.pdbx_strand_id
1 'polypeptide(L)'
;MKNDSIVELSDGTIDRYYLELEQNYGFFDVDTLNGRHNAVTLTPEGRFAQSLLTDDNRVRHPQQVQLDDHLTGPPQRNTSIVSGADPPHPAEEGKPFEESLAANARGLRRPNIRKLSPDGCWLSEQELVDRLAAGNHARGVTLVSDCITEFDDGREVYLGSSDDEVHVLVQWGGPIPTLARVATTLLSSRAFDDLLTPSRVDPLLSNPTALDTLRLGRQMGWITDADYDHIRTRYEQVGDALLRRLWYRDQDPDTWAWICSEAHGLLASATSLYDAVGLDVTVHVRIPDTAQLTRNDQRYERFIAFLKTTVPKNAVYRGNSAHRMLLEKDGDKLSYRFPVDIDDNDRDAELTANWVIAGPDVTDFEDDLVEAFESIPVWKQIATGVEKGIRIPIEVTCGNTYVGMRDTVEMILQRTNRDLSKDHTLESVTRLYLHAFGNLTHSSLTCSPFDVAEALLAANRLAPSDAPLTISSLVRGIGATSPKAIYPWLSPAARKMMKALFMAEEPVKRSEIIDTAGISDSSYDRHRRRLANAGLLVEPETHRYEAYIPGQWPVDQNPSTGNHQKGQYLLCCRNLLTAQIRAHQLKQHFQLGPTKTVVIG
;
A
#
# COMPACT_ATOMS: atom_id res chain seq x y z
N MET A 1 -2.16 5.88 47.65
CA MET A 1 -2.94 4.78 47.04
C MET A 1 -3.91 4.15 48.03
N LYS A 2 -3.48 3.50 49.12
CA LYS A 2 -4.41 2.84 50.08
C LYS A 2 -5.40 3.77 50.82
N ASN A 3 -5.05 5.04 50.95
CA ASN A 3 -5.90 6.07 51.57
C ASN A 3 -6.56 6.99 50.53
N ASP A 4 -6.53 6.64 49.23
CA ASP A 4 -7.10 7.45 48.17
C ASP A 4 -8.54 7.00 47.88
N SER A 5 -9.51 7.88 48.16
CA SER A 5 -10.93 7.60 48.01
C SER A 5 -11.37 7.39 46.56
N ILE A 6 -10.53 7.71 45.57
CA ILE A 6 -10.79 7.45 44.14
C ILE A 6 -10.46 5.99 43.77
N VAL A 7 -9.57 5.35 44.53
CA VAL A 7 -9.13 3.97 44.27
C VAL A 7 -9.99 3.02 45.10
N GLU A 8 -11.14 2.60 44.54
CA GLU A 8 -12.06 1.62 45.16
C GLU A 8 -11.52 0.17 45.11
N LEU A 9 -10.28 -0.05 45.56
CA LEU A 9 -9.66 -1.37 45.64
C LEU A 9 -9.27 -1.69 47.08
N SER A 10 -9.38 -2.97 47.47
CA SER A 10 -8.92 -3.41 48.79
C SER A 10 -7.40 -3.33 48.91
N ASP A 11 -6.87 -3.09 50.12
CA ASP A 11 -5.43 -2.96 50.37
C ASP A 11 -4.61 -4.13 49.80
N GLY A 12 -5.10 -5.36 49.96
CA GLY A 12 -4.43 -6.56 49.43
C GLY A 12 -4.46 -6.65 47.90
N THR A 13 -5.45 -6.03 47.25
CA THR A 13 -5.54 -5.91 45.79
C THR A 13 -4.57 -4.85 45.27
N ILE A 14 -4.44 -3.72 45.97
CA ILE A 14 -3.48 -2.66 45.66
C ILE A 14 -2.05 -3.20 45.78
N ASP A 15 -1.74 -3.95 46.85
CA ASP A 15 -0.42 -4.56 47.05
C ASP A 15 -0.07 -5.56 45.95
N ARG A 16 -1.04 -6.38 45.52
CA ARG A 16 -0.83 -7.34 44.43
C ARG A 16 -0.57 -6.64 43.11
N TYR A 17 -1.39 -5.67 42.73
CA TYR A 17 -1.23 -4.99 41.44
C TYR A 17 0.04 -4.14 41.39
N TYR A 18 0.43 -3.54 42.51
CA TYR A 18 1.67 -2.79 42.58
C TYR A 18 2.91 -3.68 42.35
N LEU A 19 2.99 -4.82 43.04
CA LEU A 19 4.06 -5.81 42.84
C LEU A 19 4.04 -6.37 41.41
N GLU A 20 2.87 -6.55 40.82
CA GLU A 20 2.74 -6.98 39.43
C GLU A 20 3.27 -5.91 38.45
N LEU A 21 2.94 -4.64 38.67
CA LEU A 21 3.34 -3.50 37.84
C LEU A 21 4.84 -3.15 38.00
N GLU A 22 5.42 -3.43 39.15
CA GLU A 22 6.87 -3.39 39.38
C GLU A 22 7.55 -4.61 38.72
N GLN A 23 7.25 -5.83 39.18
CA GLN A 23 8.05 -7.02 38.89
C GLN A 23 7.86 -7.57 37.48
N ASN A 24 6.65 -7.46 36.92
CA ASN A 24 6.35 -8.03 35.60
C ASN A 24 6.42 -7.00 34.47
N TYR A 25 6.26 -5.70 34.80
CA TYR A 25 6.07 -4.65 33.79
C TYR A 25 7.04 -3.47 33.93
N GLY A 26 7.74 -3.31 35.05
CA GLY A 26 8.76 -2.27 35.23
C GLY A 26 8.21 -0.83 35.18
N PHE A 27 6.92 -0.63 35.45
CA PHE A 27 6.29 0.71 35.39
C PHE A 27 6.50 1.52 36.67
N PHE A 28 6.84 0.85 37.76
CA PHE A 28 7.14 1.48 39.03
C PHE A 28 8.48 1.01 39.54
N ASP A 29 9.16 1.90 40.24
CA ASP A 29 10.26 1.57 41.15
C ASP A 29 9.78 1.79 42.59
N VAL A 30 10.20 0.90 43.47
CA VAL A 30 9.74 0.81 44.85
C VAL A 30 10.94 1.07 45.72
N ASP A 31 10.90 2.16 46.48
CA ASP A 31 12.00 2.45 47.41
C ASP A 31 11.97 1.43 48.56
N THR A 32 12.76 0.37 48.40
CA THR A 32 12.93 -0.70 49.38
C THR A 32 14.02 -0.37 50.41
N LEU A 33 14.82 0.68 50.20
CA LEU A 33 16.03 0.95 50.98
C LEU A 33 15.75 1.47 52.40
N ASN A 34 14.53 1.95 52.68
CA ASN A 34 14.19 2.57 53.97
C ASN A 34 13.17 1.78 54.81
N GLY A 35 12.85 0.53 54.46
CA GLY A 35 11.96 -0.33 55.26
C GLY A 35 10.51 0.18 55.41
N ARG A 36 10.10 1.13 54.56
CA ARG A 36 8.73 1.67 54.49
C ARG A 36 8.22 1.53 53.05
N HIS A 37 7.32 0.58 52.80
CA HIS A 37 6.71 0.26 51.50
C HIS A 37 5.74 1.32 50.94
N ASN A 38 6.01 2.62 51.14
CA ASN A 38 5.03 3.67 50.90
C ASN A 38 5.47 4.70 49.83
N ALA A 39 6.65 4.55 49.23
CA ALA A 39 7.12 5.45 48.17
C ALA A 39 7.23 4.68 46.85
N VAL A 40 6.37 5.06 45.92
CA VAL A 40 6.31 4.53 44.56
C VAL A 40 6.68 5.65 43.60
N THR A 41 7.68 5.42 42.75
CA THR A 41 8.03 6.35 41.67
C THR A 41 7.76 5.70 40.32
N LEU A 42 7.11 6.45 39.43
CA LEU A 42 6.96 6.01 38.04
C LEU A 42 8.32 5.98 37.37
N THR A 43 8.65 4.85 36.75
CA THR A 43 9.78 4.74 35.83
C THR A 43 9.52 5.60 34.58
N PRO A 44 10.51 5.84 33.71
CA PRO A 44 10.26 6.45 32.40
C PRO A 44 9.13 5.76 31.62
N GLU A 45 9.06 4.43 31.69
CA GLU A 45 8.03 3.59 31.07
C GLU A 45 6.67 3.79 31.73
N GLY A 46 6.63 3.86 33.07
CA GLY A 46 5.42 4.17 33.82
C GLY A 46 4.87 5.56 33.50
N ARG A 47 5.75 6.56 33.36
CA ARG A 47 5.36 7.94 32.97
C ARG A 47 4.79 7.98 31.56
N PHE A 48 5.37 7.23 30.63
CA PHE A 48 4.81 7.10 29.29
C PHE A 48 3.45 6.41 29.30
N ALA A 49 3.31 5.27 30.00
CA ALA A 49 2.02 4.59 30.15
C ALA A 49 0.95 5.49 30.79
N GLN A 50 1.35 6.32 31.77
CA GLN A 50 0.47 7.33 32.37
C GLN A 50 0.07 8.42 31.38
N SER A 51 0.97 8.87 30.50
CA SER A 51 0.66 9.88 29.46
C SER A 51 -0.37 9.40 28.43
N LEU A 52 -0.55 8.08 28.33
CA LEU A 52 -1.58 7.46 27.51
C LEU A 52 -2.93 7.39 28.24
N LEU A 53 -3.09 8.02 29.41
CA LEU A 53 -4.37 8.09 30.11
C LEU A 53 -4.91 9.52 30.04
N THR A 54 -6.20 9.67 29.76
CA THR A 54 -6.95 10.90 29.99
C THR A 54 -7.06 11.19 31.50
N ASP A 55 -7.47 12.42 31.85
CA ASP A 55 -7.82 12.79 33.22
C ASP A 55 -8.98 11.93 33.82
N ASP A 56 -9.77 11.26 32.98
CA ASP A 56 -10.80 10.29 33.36
C ASP A 56 -10.36 8.81 33.26
N ASN A 57 -9.04 8.54 33.24
CA ASN A 57 -8.43 7.20 33.23
C ASN A 57 -8.76 6.32 32.00
N ARG A 58 -9.07 6.92 30.85
CA ARG A 58 -9.28 6.25 29.57
C ARG A 58 -8.01 6.27 28.74
N VAL A 59 -7.75 5.22 27.98
CA VAL A 59 -6.51 5.11 27.19
C VAL A 59 -6.57 5.99 25.93
N ARG A 60 -5.67 6.96 25.79
CA ARG A 60 -5.39 7.78 24.60
C ARG A 60 -4.29 7.15 23.75
N HIS A 61 -4.44 7.26 22.43
CA HIS A 61 -3.40 6.82 21.51
C HIS A 61 -2.15 7.72 21.61
N PRO A 62 -0.92 7.19 21.54
CA PRO A 62 0.31 8.00 21.67
C PRO A 62 0.41 9.17 20.69
N GLN A 63 -0.18 9.03 19.50
CA GLN A 63 -0.21 10.11 18.49
C GLN A 63 -1.29 11.18 18.77
N GLN A 64 -2.28 10.90 19.61
CA GLN A 64 -3.29 11.89 20.03
C GLN A 64 -2.78 12.79 21.16
N VAL A 65 -1.72 12.39 21.87
CA VAL A 65 -1.06 13.21 22.89
C VAL A 65 -0.25 14.36 22.25
N GLN A 66 0.00 14.30 20.93
CA GLN A 66 0.80 15.25 20.17
C GLN A 66 -0.03 16.19 19.27
N LEU A 67 -1.36 16.06 19.26
CA LEU A 67 -2.23 16.88 18.43
C LEU A 67 -2.80 18.02 19.27
N ASP A 68 -2.33 19.25 19.03
CA ASP A 68 -2.99 20.46 19.52
C ASP A 68 -4.33 20.66 18.78
N ASP A 69 -5.32 21.24 19.46
CA ASP A 69 -6.73 21.45 19.04
C ASP A 69 -6.92 22.37 17.80
N HIS A 70 -5.90 22.55 16.96
CA HIS A 70 -5.88 23.52 15.85
C HIS A 70 -5.54 22.90 14.50
N LEU A 71 -6.20 21.79 14.16
CA LEU A 71 -6.18 21.27 12.78
C LEU A 71 -7.26 21.98 11.95
N THR A 72 -6.82 22.95 11.14
CA THR A 72 -7.64 23.55 10.08
C THR A 72 -7.97 22.51 9.01
N GLY A 73 -9.26 22.37 8.68
CA GLY A 73 -9.72 21.43 7.66
C GLY A 73 -9.13 21.72 6.26
N PRO A 74 -9.03 20.68 5.41
CA PRO A 74 -8.53 20.84 4.04
C PRO A 74 -9.48 21.72 3.20
N PRO A 75 -8.95 22.65 2.39
CA PRO A 75 -9.76 23.45 1.48
C PRO A 75 -9.89 22.70 0.16
N GLN A 76 -10.92 21.88 0.00
CA GLN A 76 -11.50 21.64 -1.33
C GLN A 76 -12.90 21.02 -1.20
N ARG A 77 -13.89 21.84 -1.53
CA ARG A 77 -15.27 21.43 -1.82
C ARG A 77 -15.42 21.52 -3.33
N ASN A 78 -15.41 20.39 -4.03
CA ASN A 78 -16.05 20.30 -5.33
C ASN A 78 -16.60 18.89 -5.51
N THR A 79 -17.92 18.83 -5.46
CA THR A 79 -18.77 17.67 -5.72
C THR A 79 -18.89 17.48 -7.24
N SER A 80 -18.28 16.43 -7.80
CA SER A 80 -18.72 15.90 -9.09
C SER A 80 -19.65 14.72 -8.85
N ILE A 81 -20.87 14.83 -9.39
CA ILE A 81 -21.89 13.78 -9.39
C ILE A 81 -21.42 12.70 -10.36
N VAL A 82 -21.05 11.52 -9.85
CA VAL A 82 -20.73 10.34 -10.65
C VAL A 82 -21.96 9.43 -10.67
N SER A 83 -22.34 9.02 -11.88
CA SER A 83 -23.43 8.07 -12.16
C SER A 83 -23.23 6.77 -11.38
N GLY A 84 -24.29 6.32 -10.71
CA GLY A 84 -24.28 5.06 -9.96
C GLY A 84 -24.00 3.86 -10.87
N ALA A 85 -23.05 3.03 -10.47
CA ALA A 85 -22.84 1.71 -11.06
C ALA A 85 -23.98 0.77 -10.64
N ASP A 86 -24.52 0.03 -11.61
CA ASP A 86 -25.44 -1.07 -11.36
C ASP A 86 -24.77 -2.14 -10.45
N PRO A 87 -25.50 -2.73 -9.48
CA PRO A 87 -24.90 -3.66 -8.52
C PRO A 87 -24.56 -5.01 -9.19
N PRO A 88 -23.31 -5.51 -9.13
CA PRO A 88 -23.02 -6.86 -9.57
C PRO A 88 -23.40 -7.85 -8.45
N HIS A 89 -24.29 -8.77 -8.82
CA HIS A 89 -24.29 -10.21 -8.57
C HIS A 89 -23.92 -10.80 -7.19
N PRO A 90 -24.59 -11.91 -6.77
CA PRO A 90 -24.20 -12.67 -5.59
C PRO A 90 -22.74 -13.12 -5.70
N ALA A 91 -22.02 -13.12 -4.57
CA ALA A 91 -20.61 -13.49 -4.47
C ALA A 91 -20.30 -14.77 -5.26
N GLU A 92 -19.64 -14.62 -6.41
CA GLU A 92 -19.19 -15.77 -7.21
C GLU A 92 -18.17 -16.59 -6.41
N GLU A 93 -18.19 -17.92 -6.60
CA GLU A 93 -17.13 -18.81 -6.13
C GLU A 93 -15.79 -18.39 -6.75
N GLY A 94 -14.86 -17.86 -5.95
CA GLY A 94 -13.55 -17.44 -6.43
C GLY A 94 -12.51 -17.30 -5.30
N LYS A 95 -11.27 -16.99 -5.68
CA LYS A 95 -10.11 -16.94 -4.79
C LYS A 95 -9.54 -15.52 -4.64
N PRO A 96 -9.03 -15.15 -3.45
CA PRO A 96 -8.32 -13.88 -3.24
C PRO A 96 -7.31 -13.58 -4.32
N PHE A 97 -7.05 -12.31 -4.60
CA PHE A 97 -6.17 -11.89 -5.71
C PHE A 97 -4.81 -12.60 -5.68
N GLU A 98 -4.13 -12.58 -4.52
CA GLU A 98 -2.83 -13.23 -4.34
C GLU A 98 -2.87 -14.76 -4.52
N GLU A 99 -4.03 -15.40 -4.32
CA GLU A 99 -4.21 -16.83 -4.57
C GLU A 99 -4.51 -17.15 -6.05
N SER A 100 -5.11 -16.20 -6.78
CA SER A 100 -5.40 -16.34 -8.22
C SER A 100 -4.18 -16.12 -9.11
N LEU A 101 -3.19 -15.36 -8.64
CA LEU A 101 -1.92 -15.16 -9.36
C LEU A 101 -1.08 -16.45 -9.43
N ALA A 102 -1.16 -17.33 -8.43
CA ALA A 102 -0.36 -18.56 -8.30
C ALA A 102 -0.92 -19.78 -9.07
N ALA A 103 -2.02 -19.62 -9.81
CA ALA A 103 -2.73 -20.71 -10.48
C ALA A 103 -2.62 -20.67 -12.02
N ASN A 104 -1.81 -19.76 -12.56
CA ASN A 104 -1.91 -19.30 -13.94
C ASN A 104 -0.71 -19.73 -14.82
N ALA A 105 -0.15 -20.91 -14.56
CA ALA A 105 0.87 -21.52 -15.41
C ALA A 105 0.30 -22.14 -16.70
N ARG A 106 0.37 -21.43 -17.84
CA ARG A 106 0.57 -22.08 -19.16
C ARG A 106 1.54 -21.29 -20.02
N GLY A 107 2.68 -21.92 -20.28
CA GLY A 107 3.84 -21.30 -20.91
C GLY A 107 3.56 -20.73 -22.28
N LEU A 108 3.94 -19.47 -22.47
CA LEU A 108 4.20 -18.89 -23.78
C LEU A 108 5.48 -18.07 -23.77
N ARG A 109 6.01 -17.87 -24.99
CA ARG A 109 7.37 -17.44 -25.29
C ARG A 109 7.57 -15.91 -25.31
N ARG A 110 6.52 -15.11 -25.05
CA ARG A 110 6.50 -13.63 -24.99
C ARG A 110 6.01 -13.17 -23.60
N PRO A 111 6.27 -11.92 -23.12
CA PRO A 111 5.51 -11.40 -21.98
C PRO A 111 4.02 -11.51 -22.30
N ASN A 112 3.30 -12.24 -21.46
CA ASN A 112 1.87 -12.41 -21.61
C ASN A 112 1.22 -11.19 -20.99
N ILE A 113 0.87 -10.20 -21.82
CA ILE A 113 0.13 -9.03 -21.35
C ILE A 113 -1.26 -9.51 -21.03
N ARG A 114 -1.55 -9.60 -19.74
CA ARG A 114 -2.83 -10.09 -19.23
C ARG A 114 -3.69 -8.90 -18.85
N LYS A 115 -4.99 -9.05 -19.08
CA LYS A 115 -6.00 -8.21 -18.44
C LYS A 115 -5.89 -8.37 -16.91
N LEU A 116 -6.05 -7.30 -16.13
CA LEU A 116 -6.07 -7.35 -14.66
C LEU A 116 -7.37 -8.00 -14.15
N SER A 117 -7.53 -9.28 -14.46
CA SER A 117 -8.65 -10.12 -14.10
C SER A 117 -8.15 -11.57 -14.14
N PRO A 118 -7.22 -11.96 -13.25
CA PRO A 118 -6.64 -13.30 -13.28
C PRO A 118 -7.71 -14.37 -13.06
N ASP A 119 -7.61 -15.47 -13.79
CA ASP A 119 -8.59 -16.56 -13.76
C ASP A 119 -8.87 -17.04 -12.33
N GLY A 120 -10.15 -17.14 -12.00
CA GLY A 120 -10.62 -17.59 -10.69
C GLY A 120 -10.51 -16.54 -9.56
N CYS A 121 -10.08 -15.31 -9.85
CA CYS A 121 -10.24 -14.20 -8.90
C CYS A 121 -11.71 -13.82 -8.78
N TRP A 122 -12.17 -13.64 -7.54
CA TRP A 122 -13.54 -13.21 -7.30
C TRP A 122 -13.72 -11.71 -7.58
N LEU A 123 -12.70 -10.88 -7.41
CA LEU A 123 -12.76 -9.44 -7.73
C LEU A 123 -12.85 -9.18 -9.23
N SER A 124 -13.67 -8.21 -9.62
CA SER A 124 -13.72 -7.71 -10.99
C SER A 124 -12.46 -6.92 -11.34
N GLU A 125 -12.24 -6.64 -12.62
CA GLU A 125 -11.10 -5.80 -13.05
C GLU A 125 -11.13 -4.42 -12.39
N GLN A 126 -12.31 -3.77 -12.32
CA GLN A 126 -12.43 -2.45 -11.69
C GLN A 126 -12.07 -2.50 -10.20
N GLU A 127 -12.54 -3.52 -9.48
CA GLU A 127 -12.20 -3.66 -8.05
C GLU A 127 -10.73 -4.04 -7.85
N LEU A 128 -10.09 -4.71 -8.81
CA LEU A 128 -8.66 -4.94 -8.78
C LEU A 128 -7.86 -3.66 -9.06
N VAL A 129 -8.36 -2.78 -9.92
CA VAL A 129 -7.82 -1.42 -10.09
C VAL A 129 -7.95 -0.65 -8.78
N ASP A 130 -9.11 -0.65 -8.13
CA ASP A 130 -9.32 0.01 -6.83
C ASP A 130 -8.40 -0.57 -5.74
N ARG A 131 -8.24 -1.90 -5.72
CA ARG A 131 -7.29 -2.57 -4.84
C ARG A 131 -5.87 -2.09 -5.09
N LEU A 132 -5.43 -1.95 -6.34
CA LEU A 132 -4.08 -1.47 -6.64
C LEU A 132 -3.91 0.02 -6.35
N ALA A 133 -4.94 0.85 -6.59
CA ALA A 133 -4.92 2.27 -6.26
C ALA A 133 -4.69 2.52 -4.77
N ALA A 134 -5.14 1.60 -3.90
CA ALA A 134 -4.87 1.63 -2.46
C ALA A 134 -3.39 1.77 -2.09
N GLY A 135 -2.46 1.27 -2.92
CA GLY A 135 -1.02 1.38 -2.67
C GLY A 135 -0.37 2.64 -3.21
N ASN A 136 -1.13 3.55 -3.84
CA ASN A 136 -0.61 4.78 -4.43
C ASN A 136 -0.89 5.99 -3.51
N HIS A 137 0.07 6.35 -2.66
CA HIS A 137 -0.08 7.41 -1.66
C HIS A 137 0.81 8.64 -1.91
N ALA A 138 1.55 8.67 -3.03
CA ALA A 138 2.53 9.71 -3.31
C ALA A 138 2.58 10.04 -4.80
N ARG A 139 2.88 11.31 -5.11
CA ARG A 139 3.30 11.74 -6.44
C ARG A 139 4.79 11.44 -6.61
N GLY A 140 5.09 10.17 -6.89
CA GLY A 140 6.46 9.67 -6.92
C GLY A 140 6.53 8.17 -6.69
N VAL A 141 7.12 7.79 -5.55
CA VAL A 141 7.36 6.41 -5.16
C VAL A 141 6.65 6.11 -3.84
N THR A 142 5.73 5.14 -3.85
CA THR A 142 5.16 4.55 -2.64
C THR A 142 5.79 3.19 -2.37
N LEU A 143 6.31 2.98 -1.16
CA LEU A 143 6.84 1.71 -0.68
C LEU A 143 5.76 0.98 0.12
N VAL A 144 5.46 -0.27 -0.23
CA VAL A 144 4.42 -1.08 0.40
C VAL A 144 4.98 -2.42 0.85
N SER A 145 5.28 -2.53 2.14
CA SER A 145 5.66 -3.77 2.79
C SER A 145 4.46 -4.73 2.82
N ASP A 146 4.56 -5.83 2.07
CA ASP A 146 3.49 -6.81 1.91
C ASP A 146 4.01 -8.23 1.64
N CYS A 147 3.27 -9.24 2.11
CA CYS A 147 3.52 -10.66 1.89
C CYS A 147 2.95 -11.12 0.54
N ILE A 148 3.54 -10.65 -0.55
CA ILE A 148 3.07 -10.95 -1.90
C ILE A 148 3.57 -12.30 -2.43
N THR A 149 2.79 -12.93 -3.30
CA THR A 149 3.16 -14.19 -3.96
C THR A 149 3.91 -13.92 -5.26
N GLU A 150 4.93 -14.74 -5.54
CA GLU A 150 5.65 -14.72 -6.82
C GLU A 150 4.72 -15.14 -7.97
N PHE A 151 4.89 -14.53 -9.13
CA PHE A 151 4.24 -15.00 -10.35
C PHE A 151 4.81 -16.37 -10.76
N ASP A 152 3.94 -17.25 -11.26
CA ASP A 152 4.38 -18.52 -11.85
C ASP A 152 5.37 -18.32 -13.00
N ASP A 153 5.18 -17.24 -13.77
CA ASP A 153 6.14 -16.74 -14.75
C ASP A 153 6.41 -15.25 -14.49
N GLY A 154 7.60 -14.94 -13.98
CA GLY A 154 8.03 -13.56 -13.70
C GLY A 154 8.12 -12.64 -14.92
N ARG A 155 7.75 -13.10 -16.12
CA ARG A 155 7.59 -12.30 -17.35
C ARG A 155 6.17 -11.80 -17.56
N GLU A 156 5.22 -12.25 -16.77
CA GLU A 156 3.83 -11.79 -16.83
C GLU A 156 3.71 -10.32 -16.41
N VAL A 157 2.80 -9.63 -17.08
CA VAL A 157 2.47 -8.24 -16.81
C VAL A 157 0.96 -8.12 -16.90
N TYR A 158 0.34 -7.49 -15.92
CA TYR A 158 -1.09 -7.21 -15.93
C TYR A 158 -1.33 -5.74 -16.23
N LEU A 159 -2.33 -5.47 -17.08
CA LEU A 159 -2.83 -4.15 -17.40
C LEU A 159 -4.30 -4.07 -16.97
N GLY A 160 -4.61 -3.15 -16.07
CA GLY A 160 -5.96 -2.80 -15.65
C GLY A 160 -6.16 -1.29 -15.75
N SER A 161 -7.41 -0.85 -15.82
CA SER A 161 -7.77 0.55 -15.99
C SER A 161 -9.16 0.86 -15.46
N SER A 162 -9.35 2.11 -15.01
CA SER A 162 -10.65 2.75 -14.83
C SER A 162 -10.87 3.79 -15.94
N ASP A 163 -11.82 4.72 -15.75
CA ASP A 163 -12.09 5.80 -16.70
C ASP A 163 -10.90 6.77 -16.88
N ASP A 164 -10.16 7.00 -15.79
CA ASP A 164 -9.12 8.00 -15.60
C ASP A 164 -7.76 7.43 -15.17
N GLU A 165 -7.68 6.19 -14.68
CA GLU A 165 -6.44 5.59 -14.17
C GLU A 165 -6.05 4.34 -14.95
N VAL A 166 -4.74 4.10 -15.06
CA VAL A 166 -4.15 2.93 -15.71
C VAL A 166 -3.09 2.32 -14.81
N HIS A 167 -3.25 1.03 -14.53
CA HIS A 167 -2.39 0.28 -13.61
C HIS A 167 -1.63 -0.81 -14.36
N VAL A 168 -0.31 -0.79 -14.24
CA VAL A 168 0.57 -1.85 -14.76
C VAL A 168 1.21 -2.59 -13.61
N LEU A 169 0.92 -3.89 -13.48
CA LEU A 169 1.51 -4.75 -12.46
C LEU A 169 2.56 -5.67 -13.06
N VAL A 170 3.79 -5.58 -12.57
CA VAL A 170 4.95 -6.33 -13.08
C VAL A 170 5.78 -6.89 -11.93
N GLN A 171 6.39 -8.07 -12.12
CA GLN A 171 7.40 -8.57 -11.20
C GLN A 171 8.80 -8.06 -11.57
N TRP A 172 9.57 -7.66 -10.56
CA TRP A 172 10.96 -7.24 -10.74
C TRP A 172 11.78 -8.35 -11.40
N GLY A 173 12.32 -8.07 -12.58
CA GLY A 173 13.17 -8.97 -13.35
C GLY A 173 14.58 -8.43 -13.57
N GLY A 174 14.95 -7.37 -12.86
CA GLY A 174 16.09 -6.52 -13.15
C GLY A 174 15.70 -5.29 -13.99
N PRO A 175 16.59 -4.29 -14.11
CA PRO A 175 16.25 -2.97 -14.65
C PRO A 175 15.62 -3.03 -16.04
N ILE A 176 16.31 -3.68 -16.98
CA ILE A 176 15.96 -3.62 -18.40
C ILE A 176 14.76 -4.52 -18.75
N PRO A 177 14.66 -5.78 -18.24
CA PRO A 177 13.45 -6.57 -18.40
C PRO A 177 12.21 -5.89 -17.84
N THR A 178 12.30 -5.25 -16.67
CA THR A 178 11.18 -4.53 -16.08
C THR A 178 10.80 -3.31 -16.92
N LEU A 179 11.76 -2.48 -17.33
CA LEU A 179 11.53 -1.31 -18.18
C LEU A 179 10.83 -1.66 -19.49
N ALA A 180 11.39 -2.62 -20.23
CA ALA A 180 10.85 -3.00 -21.53
C ALA A 180 9.43 -3.55 -21.38
N ARG A 181 9.18 -4.41 -20.38
CA ARG A 181 7.85 -4.97 -20.12
C ARG A 181 6.82 -3.88 -19.87
N VAL A 182 7.09 -2.96 -18.94
CA VAL A 182 6.16 -1.85 -18.64
C VAL A 182 5.89 -1.01 -19.88
N ALA A 183 6.94 -0.58 -20.58
CA ALA A 183 6.80 0.24 -21.79
C ALA A 183 5.99 -0.46 -22.89
N THR A 184 6.27 -1.74 -23.14
CA THR A 184 5.54 -2.53 -24.16
C THR A 184 4.10 -2.83 -23.77
N THR A 185 3.80 -2.95 -22.48
CA THR A 185 2.44 -3.17 -21.99
C THR A 185 1.58 -1.92 -22.19
N LEU A 186 2.11 -0.75 -21.84
CA LEU A 186 1.45 0.54 -22.02
C LEU A 186 1.22 0.89 -23.50
N LEU A 187 2.02 0.36 -24.42
CA LEU A 187 1.87 0.60 -25.87
C LEU A 187 1.46 -0.66 -26.63
N SER A 188 0.79 -1.59 -25.95
CA SER A 188 0.31 -2.83 -26.54
C SER A 188 -0.95 -2.63 -27.39
N SER A 189 -1.26 -3.59 -28.27
CA SER A 189 -2.51 -3.59 -29.01
C SER A 189 -3.73 -3.44 -28.10
N ARG A 190 -3.72 -4.13 -26.95
CA ARG A 190 -4.75 -4.00 -25.90
C ARG A 190 -4.89 -2.56 -25.41
N ALA A 191 -3.77 -1.89 -25.13
CA ALA A 191 -3.79 -0.50 -24.71
C ALA A 191 -4.40 0.42 -25.79
N PHE A 192 -4.06 0.22 -27.07
CA PHE A 192 -4.66 0.98 -28.18
C PHE A 192 -6.13 0.65 -28.43
N ASP A 193 -6.56 -0.58 -28.16
CA ASP A 193 -7.96 -0.98 -28.33
C ASP A 193 -8.86 -0.42 -27.22
N ASP A 194 -8.37 -0.39 -25.98
CA ASP A 194 -9.19 -0.08 -24.80
C ASP A 194 -8.96 1.35 -24.24
N LEU A 195 -7.73 1.90 -24.33
CA LEU A 195 -7.30 3.09 -23.58
C LEU A 195 -6.80 4.24 -24.44
N LEU A 196 -5.95 3.95 -25.41
CA LEU A 196 -5.37 4.90 -26.34
C LEU A 196 -6.17 4.86 -27.65
N THR A 197 -7.50 4.96 -27.55
CA THR A 197 -8.42 4.82 -28.67
C THR A 197 -8.26 5.96 -29.69
N PRO A 198 -8.75 5.79 -30.94
CA PRO A 198 -8.75 6.87 -31.92
C PRO A 198 -9.40 8.15 -31.39
N SER A 199 -10.51 8.03 -30.66
CA SER A 199 -11.22 9.17 -30.07
C SER A 199 -10.39 9.99 -29.07
N ARG A 200 -9.40 9.39 -28.41
CA ARG A 200 -8.49 10.07 -27.48
C ARG A 200 -7.21 10.56 -28.17
N VAL A 201 -6.68 9.78 -29.11
CA VAL A 201 -5.38 10.04 -29.75
C VAL A 201 -5.49 10.92 -31.01
N ASP A 202 -6.47 10.72 -31.89
CA ASP A 202 -6.63 11.50 -33.12
C ASP A 202 -6.70 13.02 -32.90
N PRO A 203 -7.38 13.53 -31.84
CA PRO A 203 -7.37 14.96 -31.55
C PRO A 203 -5.95 15.53 -31.31
N LEU A 204 -5.06 14.73 -30.72
CA LEU A 204 -3.66 15.12 -30.48
C LEU A 204 -2.84 15.11 -31.77
N LEU A 205 -3.14 14.19 -32.69
CA LEU A 205 -2.42 14.06 -33.96
C LEU A 205 -2.89 15.06 -35.01
N SER A 206 -4.19 15.35 -35.04
CA SER A 206 -4.82 16.23 -36.03
C SER A 206 -4.59 17.72 -35.74
N ASN A 207 -4.30 18.08 -34.48
CA ASN A 207 -3.99 19.44 -34.09
C ASN A 207 -2.46 19.69 -34.20
N PRO A 208 -1.99 20.57 -35.11
CA PRO A 208 -0.55 20.80 -35.29
C PRO A 208 0.18 21.24 -34.02
N THR A 209 -0.45 22.06 -33.18
CA THR A 209 0.14 22.52 -31.92
C THR A 209 0.25 21.40 -30.90
N ALA A 210 -0.78 20.55 -30.80
CA ALA A 210 -0.73 19.38 -29.92
C ALA A 210 0.34 18.38 -30.41
N LEU A 211 0.39 18.11 -31.72
CA LEU A 211 1.38 17.23 -32.33
C LEU A 211 2.81 17.75 -32.14
N ASP A 212 3.05 19.05 -32.34
CA ASP A 212 4.34 19.68 -32.07
C ASP A 212 4.71 19.62 -30.58
N THR A 213 3.72 19.77 -29.69
CA THR A 213 3.93 19.58 -28.25
C THR A 213 4.37 18.15 -27.95
N LEU A 214 3.74 17.13 -28.55
CA LEU A 214 4.16 15.74 -28.37
C LEU A 214 5.60 15.50 -28.89
N ARG A 215 5.93 16.01 -30.08
CA ARG A 215 7.19 15.73 -30.78
C ARG A 215 8.37 16.55 -30.30
N LEU A 216 8.16 17.84 -30.04
CA LEU A 216 9.23 18.81 -29.73
C LEU A 216 9.25 19.18 -28.23
N GLY A 217 8.07 19.29 -27.61
CA GLY A 217 7.96 19.57 -26.18
C GLY A 217 8.23 18.35 -25.32
N ARG A 218 7.33 17.36 -25.39
CA ARG A 218 7.44 16.07 -24.68
C ARG A 218 8.56 15.19 -25.26
N GLN A 219 9.02 15.49 -26.47
CA GLN A 219 10.07 14.75 -27.17
C GLN A 219 9.76 13.26 -27.30
N MET A 220 8.50 12.94 -27.58
CA MET A 220 8.07 11.57 -27.82
C MET A 220 8.76 11.00 -29.06
N GLY A 221 9.38 9.84 -28.89
CA GLY A 221 10.08 9.15 -29.98
C GLY A 221 9.12 8.49 -30.96
N TRP A 222 9.61 8.17 -32.16
CA TRP A 222 8.90 7.35 -33.15
C TRP A 222 7.56 7.88 -33.69
N ILE A 223 7.20 9.14 -33.38
CA ILE A 223 6.11 9.85 -34.05
C ILE A 223 6.66 10.52 -35.31
N THR A 224 6.57 9.83 -36.46
CA THR A 224 6.93 10.37 -37.79
C THR A 224 5.74 10.91 -38.55
N ASP A 225 4.61 10.20 -38.46
CA ASP A 225 3.40 10.47 -39.21
C ASP A 225 2.25 10.81 -38.24
N ALA A 226 1.35 11.69 -38.67
CA ALA A 226 0.23 12.20 -37.88
C ALA A 226 -1.03 11.32 -38.04
N ASP A 227 -0.84 10.00 -38.09
CA ASP A 227 -1.90 9.02 -38.32
C ASP A 227 -1.91 7.98 -37.21
N TYR A 228 -3.11 7.71 -36.68
CA TYR A 228 -3.31 6.81 -35.55
C TYR A 228 -2.80 5.40 -35.82
N ASP A 229 -3.21 4.81 -36.95
CA ASP A 229 -2.84 3.43 -37.30
C ASP A 229 -1.33 3.29 -37.50
N HIS A 230 -0.69 4.33 -38.07
CA HIS A 230 0.76 4.37 -38.20
C HIS A 230 1.46 4.39 -36.85
N ILE A 231 1.03 5.26 -35.92
CA ILE A 231 1.64 5.38 -34.59
C ILE A 231 1.45 4.10 -33.77
N ARG A 232 0.24 3.54 -33.77
CA ARG A 232 -0.06 2.25 -33.14
C ARG A 232 0.88 1.17 -33.66
N THR A 233 0.91 0.98 -34.98
CA THR A 233 1.76 -0.03 -35.63
C THR A 233 3.23 0.19 -35.31
N ARG A 234 3.68 1.45 -35.29
CA ARG A 234 5.08 1.79 -35.03
C ARG A 234 5.48 1.44 -33.61
N TYR A 235 4.69 1.80 -32.61
CA TYR A 235 4.99 1.46 -31.22
C TYR A 235 4.93 -0.04 -30.95
N GLU A 236 3.96 -0.74 -31.53
CA GLU A 236 3.89 -2.20 -31.47
C GLU A 236 5.19 -2.82 -32.01
N GLN A 237 5.66 -2.39 -33.19
CA GLN A 237 6.91 -2.89 -33.81
C GLN A 237 8.15 -2.61 -32.95
N VAL A 238 8.26 -1.41 -32.37
CA VAL A 238 9.39 -1.02 -31.50
C VAL A 238 9.39 -1.86 -30.23
N GLY A 239 8.24 -2.01 -29.58
CA GLY A 239 8.08 -2.86 -28.40
C GLY A 239 8.44 -4.33 -28.69
N ASP A 240 7.92 -4.87 -29.79
CA ASP A 240 8.22 -6.23 -30.24
C ASP A 240 9.72 -6.45 -30.50
N ALA A 241 10.39 -5.43 -31.07
CA ALA A 241 11.84 -5.48 -31.30
C ALA A 241 12.64 -5.47 -29.99
N LEU A 242 12.24 -4.66 -29.01
CA LEU A 242 12.88 -4.61 -27.69
C LEU A 242 12.73 -5.94 -26.94
N LEU A 243 11.52 -6.49 -26.89
CA LEU A 243 11.25 -7.76 -26.22
C LEU A 243 12.01 -8.92 -26.87
N ARG A 244 12.15 -8.93 -28.21
CA ARG A 244 12.99 -9.92 -28.91
C ARG A 244 14.46 -9.82 -28.49
N ARG A 245 14.99 -8.61 -28.30
CA ARG A 245 16.41 -8.40 -27.96
C ARG A 245 16.74 -8.81 -26.53
N LEU A 246 15.78 -8.76 -25.60
CA LEU A 246 15.93 -9.27 -24.23
C LEU A 246 16.21 -10.78 -24.15
N TRP A 247 15.95 -11.53 -25.22
CA TRP A 247 16.15 -12.98 -25.25
C TRP A 247 17.62 -13.40 -25.33
N TYR A 248 18.47 -12.56 -25.90
CA TYR A 248 19.88 -12.87 -26.09
C TYR A 248 20.62 -12.65 -24.76
N ARG A 249 21.10 -13.74 -24.16
CA ARG A 249 21.71 -13.72 -22.81
C ARG A 249 23.13 -13.14 -22.78
N ASP A 250 23.81 -13.10 -23.92
CA ASP A 250 25.22 -12.68 -24.05
C ASP A 250 25.36 -11.44 -24.93
N GLN A 251 24.55 -10.40 -24.64
CA GLN A 251 24.74 -9.10 -25.29
C GLN A 251 25.98 -8.41 -24.72
N ASP A 252 26.73 -7.75 -25.58
CA ASP A 252 27.83 -6.89 -25.16
C ASP A 252 27.30 -5.66 -24.40
N PRO A 253 28.15 -4.99 -23.59
CA PRO A 253 27.75 -3.83 -22.80
C PRO A 253 27.14 -2.68 -23.61
N ASP A 254 27.60 -2.42 -24.83
CA ASP A 254 27.12 -1.32 -25.66
C ASP A 254 25.72 -1.63 -26.19
N THR A 255 25.49 -2.88 -26.63
CA THR A 255 24.14 -3.34 -26.98
C THR A 255 23.20 -3.26 -25.79
N TRP A 256 23.64 -3.65 -24.58
CA TRP A 256 22.82 -3.53 -23.37
C TRP A 256 22.48 -2.08 -23.01
N ALA A 257 23.45 -1.17 -23.11
CA ALA A 257 23.23 0.26 -22.90
C ALA A 257 22.23 0.83 -23.91
N TRP A 258 22.34 0.42 -25.18
CA TRP A 258 21.39 0.78 -26.23
C TRP A 258 19.97 0.28 -25.92
N ILE A 259 19.80 -1.00 -25.53
CA ILE A 259 18.47 -1.55 -25.18
C ILE A 259 17.87 -0.77 -24.00
N CYS A 260 18.68 -0.46 -22.99
CA CYS A 260 18.25 0.34 -21.85
C CYS A 260 17.77 1.74 -22.27
N SER A 261 18.53 2.42 -23.13
CA SER A 261 18.19 3.74 -23.67
C SER A 261 16.87 3.71 -24.45
N GLU A 262 16.68 2.73 -25.31
CA GLU A 262 15.45 2.58 -26.11
C GLU A 262 14.24 2.25 -25.24
N ALA A 263 14.40 1.36 -24.25
CA ALA A 263 13.32 1.02 -23.33
C ALA A 263 12.89 2.23 -22.49
N HIS A 264 13.84 3.07 -22.04
CA HIS A 264 13.54 4.32 -21.36
C HIS A 264 12.84 5.32 -22.28
N GLY A 265 13.30 5.47 -23.52
CA GLY A 265 12.64 6.34 -24.51
C GLY A 265 11.22 5.90 -24.79
N LEU A 266 10.98 4.59 -24.89
CA LEU A 266 9.65 4.02 -25.09
C LEU A 266 8.75 4.24 -23.87
N LEU A 267 9.24 4.03 -22.65
CA LEU A 267 8.49 4.28 -21.42
C LEU A 267 8.13 5.77 -21.24
N ALA A 268 9.08 6.66 -21.48
CA ALA A 268 8.85 8.10 -21.41
C ALA A 268 7.82 8.55 -22.46
N SER A 269 7.88 7.98 -23.67
CA SER A 269 6.88 8.23 -24.72
C SER A 269 5.51 7.70 -24.29
N ALA A 270 5.44 6.48 -23.75
CA ALA A 270 4.20 5.89 -23.27
C ALA A 270 3.53 6.77 -22.21
N THR A 271 4.20 7.04 -21.09
CA THR A 271 3.64 7.84 -19.99
C THR A 271 3.29 9.26 -20.43
N SER A 272 4.09 9.87 -21.32
CA SER A 272 3.77 11.16 -21.93
C SER A 272 2.49 11.15 -22.77
N LEU A 273 2.21 10.05 -23.47
CA LEU A 273 0.99 9.87 -24.27
C LEU A 273 -0.23 9.71 -23.37
N TYR A 274 -0.13 8.87 -22.32
CA TYR A 274 -1.21 8.68 -21.34
C TYR A 274 -1.57 10.01 -20.65
N ASP A 275 -0.57 10.75 -20.19
CA ASP A 275 -0.78 12.09 -19.61
C ASP A 275 -1.43 13.05 -20.62
N ALA A 276 -1.02 13.02 -21.90
CA ALA A 276 -1.61 13.86 -22.94
C ALA A 276 -3.09 13.50 -23.27
N VAL A 277 -3.52 12.26 -23.03
CA VAL A 277 -4.93 11.83 -23.17
C VAL A 277 -5.70 11.89 -21.83
N GLY A 278 -5.09 12.42 -20.77
CA GLY A 278 -5.71 12.59 -19.45
C GLY A 278 -5.90 11.29 -18.69
N LEU A 279 -4.94 10.36 -18.78
CA LEU A 279 -4.93 9.10 -18.03
C LEU A 279 -3.73 9.04 -17.08
N ASP A 280 -4.01 8.81 -15.80
CA ASP A 280 -2.99 8.69 -14.75
C ASP A 280 -2.39 7.29 -14.73
N VAL A 281 -1.07 7.19 -14.91
CA VAL A 281 -0.36 5.91 -14.94
C VAL A 281 0.24 5.57 -13.58
N THR A 282 -0.06 4.39 -13.06
CA THR A 282 0.62 3.83 -11.88
C THR A 282 1.30 2.50 -12.21
N VAL A 283 2.61 2.43 -11.99
CA VAL A 283 3.42 1.22 -12.21
C VAL A 283 3.67 0.52 -10.87
N HIS A 284 3.13 -0.68 -10.73
CA HIS A 284 3.29 -1.55 -9.57
C HIS A 284 4.42 -2.56 -9.82
N VAL A 285 5.54 -2.41 -9.12
CA VAL A 285 6.69 -3.32 -9.17
C VAL A 285 6.67 -4.24 -7.96
N ARG A 286 6.47 -5.54 -8.22
CA ARG A 286 6.44 -6.59 -7.20
C ARG A 286 7.84 -7.18 -6.96
N ILE A 287 8.23 -7.30 -5.69
CA ILE A 287 9.48 -7.90 -5.20
C ILE A 287 9.15 -8.96 -4.13
N PRO A 288 8.76 -10.20 -4.52
CA PRO A 288 8.31 -11.22 -3.57
C PRO A 288 9.39 -11.70 -2.59
N ASP A 289 10.68 -11.64 -2.97
CA ASP A 289 11.82 -11.99 -2.12
C ASP A 289 12.83 -10.83 -2.09
N THR A 290 12.58 -9.85 -1.23
CA THR A 290 13.48 -8.72 -0.99
C THR A 290 14.81 -9.16 -0.39
N ALA A 291 14.84 -10.23 0.41
CA ALA A 291 16.08 -10.78 0.94
C ALA A 291 17.00 -11.27 -0.18
N GLN A 292 16.47 -11.81 -1.29
CA GLN A 292 17.29 -12.14 -2.45
C GLN A 292 17.86 -10.89 -3.14
N LEU A 293 17.12 -9.78 -3.15
CA LEU A 293 17.57 -8.51 -3.71
C LEU A 293 18.69 -7.90 -2.85
N THR A 294 18.50 -7.83 -1.53
CA THR A 294 19.42 -7.16 -0.60
C THR A 294 20.65 -7.97 -0.22
N ARG A 295 20.63 -9.31 -0.35
CA ARG A 295 21.83 -10.16 -0.12
C ARG A 295 22.97 -9.91 -1.12
N ASN A 296 22.72 -9.19 -2.21
CA ASN A 296 23.71 -8.90 -3.23
C ASN A 296 23.72 -7.40 -3.51
N ASP A 297 24.74 -6.71 -2.98
CA ASP A 297 24.90 -5.25 -3.09
C ASP A 297 24.77 -4.77 -4.53
N GLN A 298 25.38 -5.45 -5.51
CA GLN A 298 25.26 -5.06 -6.92
C GLN A 298 23.83 -5.17 -7.46
N ARG A 299 23.02 -6.14 -7.01
CA ARG A 299 21.62 -6.25 -7.43
C ARG A 299 20.78 -5.15 -6.80
N TYR A 300 21.02 -4.85 -5.53
CA TYR A 300 20.34 -3.80 -4.80
C TYR A 300 20.69 -2.41 -5.36
N GLU A 301 21.97 -2.12 -5.56
CA GLU A 301 22.45 -0.88 -6.21
C GLU A 301 21.84 -0.69 -7.61
N ARG A 302 21.72 -1.77 -8.40
CA ARG A 302 21.04 -1.71 -9.71
C ARG A 302 19.56 -1.38 -9.60
N PHE A 303 18.88 -1.84 -8.55
CA PHE A 303 17.49 -1.52 -8.29
C PHE A 303 17.33 -0.04 -7.90
N ILE A 304 18.15 0.46 -6.97
CA ILE A 304 18.16 1.87 -6.58
C ILE A 304 18.52 2.77 -7.79
N ALA A 305 19.54 2.40 -8.56
CA ALA A 305 19.93 3.12 -9.78
C ALA A 305 18.83 3.10 -10.86
N PHE A 306 18.06 2.01 -10.96
CA PHE A 306 16.90 1.93 -11.84
C PHE A 306 15.85 2.97 -11.46
N LEU A 307 15.44 3.07 -10.20
CA LEU A 307 14.45 4.05 -9.76
C LEU A 307 14.98 5.49 -9.90
N LYS A 308 16.22 5.73 -9.44
CA LYS A 308 16.93 7.01 -9.61
C LYS A 308 16.92 7.52 -11.05
N THR A 309 17.04 6.62 -12.02
CA THR A 309 17.09 6.99 -13.44
C THR A 309 15.71 7.05 -14.08
N THR A 310 14.78 6.18 -13.67
CA THR A 310 13.49 6.01 -14.34
C THR A 310 12.46 7.03 -13.88
N VAL A 311 12.31 7.25 -12.57
CA VAL A 311 11.26 8.11 -12.02
C VAL A 311 11.36 9.55 -12.55
N PRO A 312 12.53 10.23 -12.52
CA PRO A 312 12.63 11.61 -13.00
C PRO A 312 12.43 11.76 -14.51
N LYS A 313 12.56 10.68 -15.30
CA LYS A 313 12.30 10.71 -16.75
C LYS A 313 10.81 10.81 -17.07
N ASN A 314 9.95 10.41 -16.14
CA ASN A 314 8.51 10.45 -16.27
C ASN A 314 7.98 11.75 -15.64
N ALA A 315 8.48 12.89 -16.13
CA ALA A 315 8.15 14.21 -15.60
C ALA A 315 7.97 15.21 -16.74
N VAL A 316 6.94 16.05 -16.65
CA VAL A 316 6.61 17.09 -17.63
C VAL A 316 6.38 18.43 -16.95
N TYR A 317 6.79 19.50 -17.62
CA TYR A 317 6.50 20.88 -17.20
C TYR A 317 5.92 21.62 -18.39
N ARG A 318 4.65 22.05 -18.28
CA ARG A 318 3.95 22.83 -19.33
C ARG A 318 4.12 22.23 -20.74
N GLY A 319 3.90 20.91 -20.86
CA GLY A 319 4.01 20.18 -22.13
C GLY A 319 5.44 19.87 -22.59
N ASN A 320 6.46 20.18 -21.78
CA ASN A 320 7.86 19.88 -22.07
C ASN A 320 8.39 18.76 -21.17
N SER A 321 9.28 17.92 -21.69
CA SER A 321 9.93 16.89 -20.85
C SER A 321 10.84 17.54 -19.81
N ALA A 322 10.52 17.38 -18.53
CA ALA A 322 11.25 18.00 -17.44
C ALA A 322 12.67 17.44 -17.31
N HIS A 323 12.84 16.12 -17.50
CA HIS A 323 14.16 15.50 -17.57
C HIS A 323 15.04 16.14 -18.65
N ARG A 324 14.48 16.50 -19.81
CA ARG A 324 15.22 17.13 -20.91
C ARG A 324 15.61 18.57 -20.60
N MET A 325 14.76 19.26 -19.83
CA MET A 325 15.04 20.61 -19.38
C MET A 325 16.14 20.65 -18.31
N LEU A 326 16.14 19.67 -17.41
CA LEU A 326 16.92 19.73 -16.17
C LEU A 326 18.16 18.82 -16.13
N LEU A 327 18.09 17.64 -16.74
CA LEU A 327 19.07 16.55 -16.53
C LEU A 327 19.83 16.15 -17.80
N GLU A 328 19.25 16.36 -18.99
CA GLU A 328 19.88 16.01 -20.27
C GLU A 328 21.10 16.90 -20.58
N LYS A 329 22.17 16.28 -21.06
CA LYS A 329 23.46 16.94 -21.35
C LYS A 329 23.80 16.90 -22.84
N ASP A 330 23.11 16.07 -23.61
CA ASP A 330 23.32 15.89 -25.05
C ASP A 330 22.80 17.12 -25.83
N GLY A 331 23.73 17.96 -26.29
CA GLY A 331 23.45 19.23 -26.95
C GLY A 331 22.55 19.11 -28.18
N ASP A 332 22.63 18.00 -28.92
CA ASP A 332 21.75 17.77 -30.07
C ASP A 332 20.31 17.62 -29.58
N LYS A 333 20.07 16.82 -28.54
CA LYS A 333 18.72 16.63 -27.97
C LYS A 333 18.19 17.90 -27.29
N LEU A 334 19.08 18.74 -26.75
CA LEU A 334 18.72 20.03 -26.18
C LEU A 334 18.32 21.04 -27.27
N SER A 335 18.91 20.96 -28.47
CA SER A 335 18.63 21.88 -29.58
C SER A 335 17.19 21.77 -30.13
N TYR A 336 16.53 20.63 -29.90
CA TYR A 336 15.15 20.37 -30.31
C TYR A 336 14.11 20.71 -29.24
N ARG A 337 14.50 21.34 -28.12
CA ARG A 337 13.55 21.71 -27.06
C ARG A 337 12.58 22.78 -27.54
N PHE A 338 11.31 22.56 -27.29
CA PHE A 338 10.30 23.59 -27.50
C PHE A 338 10.55 24.75 -26.51
N PRO A 339 10.39 26.02 -26.93
CA PRO A 339 10.53 27.15 -26.02
C PRO A 339 9.53 27.03 -24.86
N VAL A 340 9.99 27.29 -23.64
CA VAL A 340 9.15 27.25 -22.45
C VAL A 340 9.40 28.48 -21.60
N ASP A 341 8.30 29.13 -21.20
CA ASP A 341 8.34 30.24 -20.26
C ASP A 341 8.21 29.68 -18.84
N ILE A 342 9.29 29.74 -18.08
CA ILE A 342 9.36 29.25 -16.71
C ILE A 342 8.69 30.27 -15.80
N ASP A 343 7.61 29.87 -15.17
CA ASP A 343 6.88 30.70 -14.21
C ASP A 343 7.63 30.78 -12.88
N ASP A 344 7.86 31.99 -12.41
CA ASP A 344 8.59 32.21 -11.16
C ASP A 344 7.80 31.76 -9.92
N ASN A 345 6.48 31.67 -10.01
CA ASN A 345 5.62 31.24 -8.91
C ASN A 345 5.28 29.74 -8.96
N ASP A 346 5.50 29.09 -10.11
CA ASP A 346 5.21 27.68 -10.31
C ASP A 346 6.23 27.02 -11.24
N ARG A 347 7.23 26.38 -10.61
CA ARG A 347 8.36 25.73 -11.29
C ARG A 347 8.31 24.22 -11.22
N ASP A 348 7.27 23.65 -10.61
CA ASP A 348 7.23 22.23 -10.34
C ASP A 348 6.73 21.48 -11.57
N ALA A 349 7.53 20.54 -12.03
CA ALA A 349 7.12 19.56 -12.99
C ALA A 349 6.18 18.54 -12.34
N GLU A 350 5.27 18.02 -13.15
CA GLU A 350 4.35 16.96 -12.75
C GLU A 350 4.88 15.62 -13.25
N LEU A 351 4.75 14.58 -12.43
CA LEU A 351 5.11 13.23 -12.85
C LEU A 351 4.02 12.64 -13.74
N THR A 352 4.42 12.05 -14.87
CA THR A 352 3.51 11.36 -15.80
C THR A 352 3.25 9.91 -15.42
N ALA A 353 3.90 9.42 -14.35
CA ALA A 353 3.62 8.12 -13.76
C ALA A 353 4.05 8.05 -12.30
N ASN A 354 3.20 7.42 -11.47
CA ASN A 354 3.52 7.05 -10.10
C ASN A 354 4.07 5.61 -10.04
N TRP A 355 4.88 5.33 -9.03
CA TRP A 355 5.53 4.05 -8.83
C TRP A 355 5.18 3.47 -7.46
N VAL A 356 4.69 2.24 -7.44
CA VAL A 356 4.41 1.51 -6.21
C VAL A 356 5.33 0.30 -6.16
N ILE A 357 6.19 0.24 -5.15
CA ILE A 357 7.11 -0.88 -4.93
C ILE A 357 6.53 -1.73 -3.81
N ALA A 358 6.13 -2.96 -4.14
CA ALA A 358 5.48 -3.87 -3.21
C ALA A 358 6.35 -5.10 -2.96
N GLY A 359 6.51 -5.49 -1.70
CA GLY A 359 7.27 -6.69 -1.31
C GLY A 359 7.55 -6.71 0.19
N PRO A 360 8.05 -7.81 0.77
CA PRO A 360 8.36 -7.85 2.19
C PRO A 360 9.46 -6.83 2.52
N ASP A 361 9.33 -6.03 3.57
CA ASP A 361 10.41 -5.13 4.06
C ASP A 361 10.89 -4.05 3.05
N VAL A 362 10.17 -3.79 1.94
CA VAL A 362 10.58 -2.77 0.96
C VAL A 362 10.58 -1.35 1.52
N THR A 363 9.88 -1.12 2.63
CA THR A 363 9.88 0.16 3.36
C THR A 363 11.26 0.53 3.89
N ASP A 364 12.15 -0.45 4.09
CA ASP A 364 13.53 -0.21 4.53
C ASP A 364 14.37 0.49 3.44
N PHE A 365 13.88 0.57 2.20
CA PHE A 365 14.58 1.20 1.08
C PHE A 365 14.36 2.72 1.00
N GLU A 366 13.54 3.29 1.90
CA GLU A 366 13.14 4.71 1.86
C GLU A 366 14.34 5.66 1.86
N ASP A 367 15.25 5.49 2.82
CA ASP A 367 16.41 6.38 2.99
C ASP A 367 17.37 6.30 1.80
N ASP A 368 17.66 5.08 1.32
CA ASP A 368 18.53 4.86 0.17
C ASP A 368 17.95 5.46 -1.12
N LEU A 369 16.61 5.44 -1.29
CA LEU A 369 15.94 6.08 -2.41
C LEU A 369 15.97 7.61 -2.32
N VAL A 370 15.75 8.16 -1.13
CA VAL A 370 15.85 9.61 -0.88
C VAL A 370 17.26 10.09 -1.21
N GLU A 371 18.29 9.45 -0.66
CA GLU A 371 19.69 9.77 -0.96
C GLU A 371 20.00 9.61 -2.47
N ALA A 372 19.47 8.57 -3.11
CA ALA A 372 19.65 8.36 -4.53
C ALA A 372 19.04 9.49 -5.38
N PHE A 373 17.86 10.01 -5.02
CA PHE A 373 17.23 11.13 -5.71
C PHE A 373 17.94 12.46 -5.43
N GLU A 374 18.34 12.73 -4.18
CA GLU A 374 19.09 13.93 -3.80
C GLU A 374 20.45 14.02 -4.51
N SER A 375 21.06 12.87 -4.80
CA SER A 375 22.34 12.78 -5.52
C SER A 375 22.22 12.85 -7.04
N ILE A 376 21.07 13.23 -7.61
CA ILE A 376 20.92 13.43 -9.06
C ILE A 376 21.59 14.76 -9.46
N PRO A 377 22.60 14.74 -10.36
CA PRO A 377 23.26 15.96 -10.78
C PRO A 377 22.40 16.74 -11.78
N VAL A 378 22.05 17.97 -11.41
CA VAL A 378 21.38 18.95 -12.30
C VAL A 378 22.37 19.54 -13.31
N TRP A 379 21.87 20.00 -14.46
CA TRP A 379 22.70 20.63 -15.48
C TRP A 379 23.45 21.87 -14.94
N LYS A 380 24.72 22.01 -15.34
CA LYS A 380 25.65 22.97 -14.72
C LYS A 380 25.16 24.41 -14.77
N GLN A 381 24.52 24.86 -15.86
CA GLN A 381 24.05 26.24 -15.98
C GLN A 381 22.90 26.53 -15.01
N ILE A 382 22.01 25.57 -14.80
CA ILE A 382 20.94 25.66 -13.80
C ILE A 382 21.54 25.60 -12.39
N ALA A 383 22.40 24.61 -12.13
CA ALA A 383 23.06 24.43 -10.83
C ALA A 383 23.94 25.62 -10.39
N THR A 384 24.45 26.41 -11.34
CA THR A 384 25.24 27.63 -11.07
C THR A 384 24.39 28.91 -11.08
N GLY A 385 23.07 28.80 -11.30
CA GLY A 385 22.15 29.92 -11.35
C GLY A 385 22.29 30.82 -12.59
N VAL A 386 23.00 30.36 -13.61
CA VAL A 386 23.16 31.07 -14.89
C VAL A 386 21.88 30.98 -15.71
N GLU A 387 21.21 29.83 -15.68
CA GLU A 387 19.90 29.62 -16.28
C GLU A 387 18.86 29.36 -15.19
N LYS A 388 17.64 29.88 -15.37
CA LYS A 388 16.52 29.54 -14.48
C LYS A 388 16.10 28.09 -14.75
N GLY A 389 16.04 27.27 -13.72
CA GLY A 389 15.58 25.87 -13.81
C GLY A 389 14.14 25.68 -13.33
N ILE A 390 13.51 24.63 -13.84
CA ILE A 390 12.35 23.99 -13.23
C ILE A 390 12.79 23.07 -12.08
N ARG A 391 11.83 22.52 -11.35
CA ARG A 391 12.04 21.54 -10.28
C ARG A 391 11.24 20.28 -10.57
N ILE A 392 11.76 19.12 -10.18
CA ILE A 392 11.04 17.84 -10.22
C ILE A 392 10.86 17.40 -8.77
N PRO A 393 9.71 17.68 -8.14
CA PRO A 393 9.38 17.12 -6.83
C PRO A 393 9.08 15.63 -6.98
N ILE A 394 9.74 14.79 -6.19
CA ILE A 394 9.50 13.36 -6.10
C ILE A 394 9.22 13.03 -4.64
N GLU A 395 8.01 12.57 -4.36
CA GLU A 395 7.65 12.08 -3.05
C GLU A 395 8.07 10.62 -2.89
N VAL A 396 8.74 10.30 -1.79
CA VAL A 396 8.97 8.93 -1.34
C VAL A 396 8.19 8.73 -0.05
N THR A 397 7.25 7.78 -0.04
CA THR A 397 6.39 7.55 1.13
C THR A 397 6.22 6.07 1.46
N CYS A 398 5.98 5.80 2.74
CA CYS A 398 5.59 4.48 3.23
C CYS A 398 4.07 4.36 3.21
N GLY A 399 3.56 3.47 2.34
CA GLY A 399 2.13 3.20 2.23
C GLY A 399 1.55 2.50 3.46
N ASN A 400 2.38 1.82 4.28
CA ASN A 400 1.91 1.05 5.43
C ASN A 400 1.61 1.90 6.69
N THR A 401 1.69 3.22 6.61
CA THR A 401 1.43 4.12 7.74
C THR A 401 -0.05 4.11 8.14
N TYR A 402 -0.36 4.50 9.38
CA TYR A 402 -1.75 4.65 9.82
C TYR A 402 -2.53 5.62 8.92
N VAL A 403 -1.90 6.73 8.52
CA VAL A 403 -2.50 7.72 7.62
C VAL A 403 -2.79 7.08 6.26
N GLY A 404 -1.82 6.37 5.67
CA GLY A 404 -2.03 5.59 4.45
C GLY A 404 -3.21 4.63 4.57
N MET A 405 -3.27 3.83 5.64
CA MET A 405 -4.41 2.92 5.85
C MET A 405 -5.74 3.63 6.00
N ARG A 406 -5.78 4.77 6.69
CA ARG A 406 -6.99 5.56 6.87
C ARG A 406 -7.48 6.11 5.52
N ASP A 407 -6.55 6.64 4.73
CA ASP A 407 -6.82 7.18 3.40
C ASP A 407 -7.24 6.06 2.43
N THR A 408 -6.68 4.85 2.55
CA THR A 408 -7.16 3.65 1.83
C THR A 408 -8.62 3.32 2.19
N VAL A 409 -8.97 3.30 3.48
CA VAL A 409 -10.36 3.03 3.89
C VAL A 409 -11.30 4.08 3.32
N GLU A 410 -10.94 5.36 3.42
CA GLU A 410 -11.73 6.47 2.90
C GLU A 410 -11.90 6.38 1.38
N MET A 411 -10.81 6.15 0.65
CA MET A 411 -10.82 6.00 -0.81
C MET A 411 -11.75 4.87 -1.26
N ILE A 412 -11.65 3.68 -0.66
CA ILE A 412 -12.48 2.53 -1.07
C ILE A 412 -13.96 2.76 -0.73
N LEU A 413 -14.28 3.39 0.40
CA LEU A 413 -15.65 3.76 0.73
C LEU A 413 -16.22 4.76 -0.30
N GLN A 414 -15.42 5.73 -0.74
CA GLN A 414 -15.82 6.69 -1.78
C GLN A 414 -16.03 5.99 -3.14
N ARG A 415 -15.08 5.16 -3.58
CA ARG A 415 -15.16 4.43 -4.87
C ARG A 415 -16.33 3.45 -4.92
N THR A 416 -16.63 2.80 -3.80
CA THR A 416 -17.78 1.88 -3.70
C THR A 416 -19.10 2.60 -3.37
N ASN A 417 -19.06 3.91 -3.12
CA ASN A 417 -20.19 4.72 -2.69
C ASN A 417 -20.92 4.10 -1.48
N ARG A 418 -20.15 3.67 -0.47
CA ARG A 418 -20.67 3.01 0.74
C ARG A 418 -20.43 3.84 1.99
N ASP A 419 -21.46 3.92 2.82
CA ASP A 419 -21.38 4.46 4.16
C ASP A 419 -21.04 3.39 5.20
N LEU A 420 -20.42 3.81 6.29
CA LEU A 420 -20.28 3.02 7.50
C LEU A 420 -21.56 3.09 8.35
N SER A 421 -21.85 2.02 9.11
CA SER A 421 -22.90 2.10 10.14
C SER A 421 -22.59 3.22 11.13
N LYS A 422 -23.64 3.85 11.69
CA LYS A 422 -23.53 5.00 12.61
C LYS A 422 -22.67 4.74 13.85
N ASP A 423 -22.49 3.47 14.21
CA ASP A 423 -21.70 3.04 15.36
C ASP A 423 -20.20 2.96 15.07
N HIS A 424 -19.78 3.24 13.83
CA HIS A 424 -18.40 3.12 13.38
C HIS A 424 -17.92 4.41 12.73
N THR A 425 -16.70 4.80 13.07
CA THR A 425 -15.96 5.86 12.39
C THR A 425 -14.89 5.27 11.49
N LEU A 426 -14.35 6.10 10.59
CA LEU A 426 -13.20 5.77 9.75
C LEU A 426 -12.04 5.22 10.59
N GLU A 427 -11.71 5.86 11.71
CA GLU A 427 -10.62 5.43 12.61
C GLU A 427 -10.89 4.07 13.24
N SER A 428 -12.14 3.79 13.63
CA SER A 428 -12.49 2.50 14.22
C SER A 428 -12.31 1.35 13.22
N VAL A 429 -12.66 1.59 11.95
CA VAL A 429 -12.50 0.62 10.86
C VAL A 429 -11.03 0.48 10.46
N THR A 430 -10.27 1.58 10.39
CA THR A 430 -8.82 1.52 10.16
C THR A 430 -8.12 0.68 11.23
N ARG A 431 -8.48 0.87 12.50
CA ARG A 431 -7.93 0.08 13.62
C ARG A 431 -8.32 -1.39 13.54
N LEU A 432 -9.57 -1.70 13.18
CA LEU A 432 -10.03 -3.07 12.93
C LEU A 432 -9.10 -3.79 11.95
N TYR A 433 -8.79 -3.16 10.81
CA TYR A 433 -7.90 -3.75 9.82
C TYR A 433 -6.44 -3.83 10.26
N LEU A 434 -5.93 -2.81 10.95
CA LEU A 434 -4.59 -2.87 11.56
C LEU A 434 -4.47 -4.02 12.56
N HIS A 435 -5.53 -4.33 13.32
CA HIS A 435 -5.54 -5.47 14.22
C HIS A 435 -5.56 -6.80 13.45
N ALA A 436 -6.38 -6.90 12.42
CA ALA A 436 -6.55 -8.13 11.65
C ALA A 436 -5.34 -8.48 10.77
N PHE A 437 -4.69 -7.47 10.17
CA PHE A 437 -3.62 -7.66 9.19
C PHE A 437 -2.23 -7.23 9.70
N GLY A 438 -2.16 -6.56 10.85
CA GLY A 438 -0.90 -6.07 11.41
C GLY A 438 0.08 -7.20 11.70
N ASN A 439 1.28 -7.09 11.13
CA ASN A 439 2.36 -8.02 11.41
C ASN A 439 3.13 -7.59 12.68
N LEU A 440 3.43 -8.53 13.58
CA LEU A 440 4.23 -8.29 14.79
C LEU A 440 5.69 -8.71 14.63
N THR A 441 6.03 -9.45 13.57
CA THR A 441 7.41 -9.96 13.36
C THR A 441 8.33 -8.92 12.74
N HIS A 442 7.77 -7.94 12.03
CA HIS A 442 8.48 -6.74 11.62
C HIS A 442 8.22 -5.70 12.70
N SER A 443 9.23 -4.91 13.02
CA SER A 443 9.33 -3.99 14.16
C SER A 443 8.27 -2.85 14.21
N SER A 444 7.19 -2.97 13.43
CA SER A 444 6.08 -2.03 13.28
C SER A 444 4.74 -2.78 13.14
N LEU A 445 3.69 -2.31 13.83
CA LEU A 445 2.29 -2.73 13.58
C LEU A 445 1.84 -2.13 12.23
N THR A 446 2.29 -2.72 11.14
CA THR A 446 2.01 -2.28 9.78
C THR A 446 1.21 -3.37 9.06
N CYS A 447 0.20 -2.96 8.29
CA CYS A 447 -0.54 -3.83 7.37
C CYS A 447 -0.42 -3.29 5.93
N SER A 448 -0.69 -4.16 4.96
CA SER A 448 -0.70 -3.78 3.55
C SER A 448 -1.98 -3.01 3.21
N PRO A 449 -1.91 -1.86 2.52
CA PRO A 449 -3.11 -1.18 2.02
C PRO A 449 -3.87 -2.04 1.01
N PHE A 450 -3.18 -2.95 0.31
CA PHE A 450 -3.81 -3.88 -0.62
C PHE A 450 -4.73 -4.87 0.09
N ASP A 451 -4.33 -5.39 1.25
CA ASP A 451 -5.15 -6.29 2.06
C ASP A 451 -6.36 -5.58 2.65
N VAL A 452 -6.18 -4.32 3.10
CA VAL A 452 -7.28 -3.47 3.59
C VAL A 452 -8.30 -3.22 2.48
N ALA A 453 -7.84 -2.84 1.29
CA ALA A 453 -8.71 -2.58 0.16
C ALA A 453 -9.47 -3.84 -0.28
N GLU A 454 -8.78 -4.99 -0.42
CA GLU A 454 -9.43 -6.26 -0.76
C GLU A 454 -10.48 -6.67 0.27
N ALA A 455 -10.21 -6.48 1.56
CA ALA A 455 -11.17 -6.76 2.62
C ALA A 455 -12.40 -5.85 2.62
N LEU A 456 -12.23 -4.56 2.28
CA LEU A 456 -13.35 -3.62 2.15
C LEU A 456 -14.19 -3.89 0.91
N LEU A 457 -13.56 -4.18 -0.22
CA LEU A 457 -14.24 -4.61 -1.45
C LEU A 457 -15.02 -5.90 -1.20
N ALA A 458 -14.46 -6.81 -0.40
CA ALA A 458 -15.16 -8.02 0.06
C ALA A 458 -16.37 -7.70 0.92
N ALA A 459 -16.19 -6.82 1.91
CA ALA A 459 -17.27 -6.40 2.78
C ALA A 459 -18.42 -5.77 1.98
N ASN A 460 -18.12 -4.95 0.98
CA ASN A 460 -19.09 -4.34 0.07
C ASN A 460 -19.93 -5.38 -0.67
N ARG A 461 -19.29 -6.41 -1.25
CA ARG A 461 -19.98 -7.49 -1.97
C ARG A 461 -20.81 -8.40 -1.06
N LEU A 462 -20.34 -8.62 0.16
CA LEU A 462 -20.99 -9.51 1.12
C LEU A 462 -22.11 -8.81 1.92
N ALA A 463 -22.17 -7.48 1.87
CA ALA A 463 -23.22 -6.69 2.48
C ALA A 463 -24.43 -6.51 1.54
N PRO A 464 -25.65 -6.35 2.08
CA PRO A 464 -26.81 -5.96 1.26
C PRO A 464 -26.54 -4.64 0.50
N SER A 465 -26.95 -4.56 -0.76
CA SER A 465 -26.59 -3.44 -1.69
C SER A 465 -26.97 -2.05 -1.19
N ASP A 466 -28.04 -1.91 -0.42
CA ASP A 466 -28.54 -0.60 0.04
C ASP A 466 -28.28 -0.34 1.54
N ALA A 467 -27.49 -1.20 2.19
CA ALA A 467 -27.19 -1.09 3.62
C ALA A 467 -25.80 -0.50 3.86
N PRO A 468 -25.61 0.29 4.94
CA PRO A 468 -24.27 0.68 5.37
C PRO A 468 -23.46 -0.53 5.82
N LEU A 469 -22.14 -0.44 5.72
CA LEU A 469 -21.24 -1.52 6.16
C LEU A 469 -21.27 -1.66 7.68
N THR A 470 -21.60 -2.86 8.13
CA THR A 470 -21.62 -3.24 9.55
C THR A 470 -20.33 -3.91 9.96
N ILE A 471 -20.06 -4.03 11.27
CA ILE A 471 -18.91 -4.80 11.75
C ILE A 471 -18.93 -6.25 11.25
N SER A 472 -20.10 -6.86 11.13
CA SER A 472 -20.24 -8.23 10.59
C SER A 472 -19.79 -8.30 9.13
N SER A 473 -20.22 -7.35 8.29
CA SER A 473 -19.79 -7.25 6.90
C SER A 473 -18.27 -7.03 6.79
N LEU A 474 -17.70 -6.14 7.62
CA LEU A 474 -16.26 -5.86 7.64
C LEU A 474 -15.44 -7.08 8.08
N VAL A 475 -15.89 -7.80 9.12
CA VAL A 475 -15.26 -9.04 9.60
C VAL A 475 -15.32 -10.14 8.53
N ARG A 476 -16.47 -10.32 7.88
CA ARG A 476 -16.60 -11.25 6.76
C ARG A 476 -15.69 -10.87 5.60
N GLY A 477 -15.55 -9.57 5.33
CA GLY A 477 -14.61 -9.05 4.36
C GLY A 477 -13.15 -9.44 4.66
N ILE A 478 -12.74 -9.36 5.93
CA ILE A 478 -11.42 -9.87 6.37
C ILE A 478 -11.29 -11.37 6.06
N GLY A 479 -12.32 -12.16 6.39
CA GLY A 479 -12.35 -13.59 6.11
C GLY A 479 -12.26 -13.94 4.63
N ALA A 480 -12.72 -13.05 3.74
CA ALA A 480 -12.68 -13.27 2.31
C ALA A 480 -11.26 -13.13 1.73
N THR A 481 -10.34 -12.44 2.40
CA THR A 481 -8.94 -12.24 1.95
C THR A 481 -8.10 -13.52 2.01
N SER A 482 -6.83 -13.43 1.56
CA SER A 482 -5.89 -14.55 1.70
C SER A 482 -5.58 -14.84 3.17
N PRO A 483 -5.54 -16.11 3.62
CA PRO A 483 -5.11 -16.46 4.96
C PRO A 483 -3.69 -15.96 5.29
N LYS A 484 -2.85 -15.68 4.29
CA LYS A 484 -1.49 -15.15 4.53
C LYS A 484 -1.53 -13.78 5.21
N ALA A 485 -2.51 -12.93 4.87
CA ALA A 485 -2.69 -11.59 5.41
C ALA A 485 -3.25 -11.61 6.84
N ILE A 486 -4.15 -12.54 7.16
CA ILE A 486 -4.85 -12.58 8.45
C ILE A 486 -3.89 -12.97 9.58
N TYR A 487 -3.68 -12.07 10.54
CA TYR A 487 -2.77 -12.21 11.69
C TYR A 487 -1.44 -12.87 11.30
N PRO A 488 -0.53 -12.16 10.59
CA PRO A 488 0.67 -12.75 9.99
C PRO A 488 1.66 -13.38 10.98
N TRP A 489 1.48 -13.16 12.28
CA TRP A 489 2.25 -13.79 13.36
C TRP A 489 1.70 -15.17 13.78
N LEU A 490 0.52 -15.57 13.31
CA LEU A 490 -0.06 -16.89 13.54
C LEU A 490 0.54 -17.95 12.60
N SER A 491 0.43 -19.23 12.98
CA SER A 491 0.77 -20.35 12.09
C SER A 491 -0.24 -20.45 10.93
N PRO A 492 0.15 -21.04 9.77
CA PRO A 492 -0.75 -21.18 8.63
C PRO A 492 -2.11 -21.83 8.96
N ALA A 493 -2.11 -22.88 9.78
CA ALA A 493 -3.36 -23.55 10.18
C ALA A 493 -4.24 -22.69 11.10
N ALA A 494 -3.65 -21.88 11.98
CA ALA A 494 -4.41 -20.95 12.82
C ALA A 494 -5.00 -19.80 11.97
N ARG A 495 -4.30 -19.32 10.94
CA ARG A 495 -4.84 -18.32 10.00
C ARG A 495 -6.03 -18.86 9.20
N LYS A 496 -5.93 -20.11 8.70
CA LYS A 496 -7.06 -20.78 8.04
C LYS A 496 -8.28 -20.95 8.97
N MET A 497 -8.04 -21.27 10.24
CA MET A 497 -9.09 -21.32 11.25
C MET A 497 -9.75 -19.95 11.47
N MET A 498 -8.96 -18.87 11.57
CA MET A 498 -9.50 -17.51 11.68
C MET A 498 -10.28 -17.10 10.43
N LYS A 499 -9.79 -17.42 9.23
CA LYS A 499 -10.53 -17.22 7.97
C LYS A 499 -11.92 -17.88 8.02
N ALA A 500 -11.98 -19.15 8.40
CA ALA A 500 -13.26 -19.87 8.50
C ALA A 500 -14.22 -19.22 9.51
N LEU A 501 -13.70 -18.80 10.67
CA LEU A 501 -14.51 -18.12 11.69
C LEU A 501 -14.99 -16.74 11.26
N PHE A 502 -14.17 -15.97 10.53
CA PHE A 502 -14.56 -14.66 10.01
C PHE A 502 -15.61 -14.74 8.91
N MET A 503 -15.59 -15.79 8.10
CA MET A 503 -16.59 -16.02 7.05
C MET A 503 -17.94 -16.51 7.59
N ALA A 504 -17.97 -17.08 8.79
CA ALA A 504 -19.17 -17.61 9.40
C ALA A 504 -20.13 -16.49 9.84
N GLU A 505 -21.43 -16.67 9.57
CA GLU A 505 -22.48 -15.73 10.00
C GLU A 505 -22.97 -15.98 11.42
N GLU A 506 -22.77 -17.21 11.92
CA GLU A 506 -23.16 -17.65 13.26
C GLU A 506 -21.99 -18.40 13.94
N PRO A 507 -21.98 -18.53 15.27
CA PRO A 507 -21.02 -19.36 15.98
C PRO A 507 -20.99 -20.80 15.44
N VAL A 508 -19.81 -21.31 15.09
CA VAL A 508 -19.65 -22.61 14.40
C VAL A 508 -19.06 -23.69 15.29
N LYS A 509 -19.44 -24.94 15.05
CA LYS A 509 -18.94 -26.10 15.79
C LYS A 509 -17.54 -26.53 15.30
N ARG A 510 -16.87 -27.34 16.10
CA ARG A 510 -15.55 -27.93 15.78
C ARG A 510 -15.49 -28.56 14.39
N SER A 511 -16.47 -29.40 14.02
CA SER A 511 -16.48 -30.09 12.72
C SER A 511 -16.57 -29.11 11.55
N GLU A 512 -17.43 -28.09 11.65
CA GLU A 512 -17.62 -27.07 10.63
C GLU A 512 -16.33 -26.27 10.42
N ILE A 513 -15.65 -25.87 11.50
CA ILE A 513 -14.36 -25.17 11.42
C ILE A 513 -13.31 -26.01 10.70
N ILE A 514 -13.22 -27.30 11.03
CA ILE A 514 -12.24 -28.23 10.45
C ILE A 514 -12.47 -28.38 8.95
N ASP A 515 -13.72 -28.61 8.56
CA ASP A 515 -14.12 -28.83 7.18
C ASP A 515 -13.90 -27.55 6.34
N THR A 516 -14.39 -26.40 6.80
CA THR A 516 -14.25 -25.12 6.09
C THR A 516 -12.80 -24.65 6.02
N ALA A 517 -12.02 -24.80 7.10
CA ALA A 517 -10.61 -24.39 7.10
C ALA A 517 -9.69 -25.38 6.35
N GLY A 518 -10.16 -26.60 6.05
CA GLY A 518 -9.36 -27.65 5.43
C GLY A 518 -8.12 -28.01 6.27
N ILE A 519 -8.30 -28.19 7.58
CA ILE A 519 -7.23 -28.54 8.54
C ILE A 519 -7.50 -29.90 9.18
N SER A 520 -6.51 -30.51 9.85
CA SER A 520 -6.73 -31.76 10.58
C SER A 520 -7.28 -31.53 11.99
N ASP A 521 -7.94 -32.54 12.56
CA ASP A 521 -8.37 -32.59 13.96
C ASP A 521 -7.27 -32.16 14.94
N SER A 522 -6.10 -32.79 14.81
CA SER A 522 -4.94 -32.52 15.66
C SER A 522 -4.44 -31.07 15.55
N SER A 523 -4.59 -30.47 14.37
CA SER A 523 -4.22 -29.07 14.12
C SER A 523 -5.22 -28.12 14.77
N TYR A 524 -6.52 -28.40 14.65
CA TYR A 524 -7.56 -27.67 15.34
C TYR A 524 -7.33 -27.67 16.85
N ASP A 525 -7.18 -28.84 17.48
CA ASP A 525 -7.06 -28.95 18.95
C ASP A 525 -5.81 -28.21 19.47
N ARG A 526 -4.71 -28.24 18.71
CA ARG A 526 -3.48 -27.51 19.01
C ARG A 526 -3.66 -25.99 18.95
N HIS A 527 -4.38 -25.49 17.94
CA HIS A 527 -4.46 -24.06 17.66
C HIS A 527 -5.64 -23.38 18.36
N ARG A 528 -6.77 -24.06 18.58
CA ARG A 528 -7.92 -23.55 19.31
C ARG A 528 -7.52 -22.95 20.66
N ARG A 529 -6.76 -23.69 21.46
CA ARG A 529 -6.31 -23.22 22.80
C ARG A 529 -5.43 -21.97 22.68
N ARG A 530 -4.58 -21.90 21.66
CA ARG A 530 -3.71 -20.73 21.44
C ARG A 530 -4.51 -19.49 21.04
N LEU A 531 -5.51 -19.66 20.17
CA LEU A 531 -6.41 -18.58 19.74
C LEU A 531 -7.27 -18.07 20.90
N ALA A 532 -7.84 -18.98 21.71
CA ALA A 532 -8.58 -18.61 22.91
C ALA A 532 -7.70 -17.83 23.91
N ASN A 533 -6.47 -18.31 24.15
CA ASN A 533 -5.52 -17.63 25.04
C ASN A 533 -5.05 -16.27 24.50
N ALA A 534 -5.02 -16.12 23.17
CA ALA A 534 -4.74 -14.85 22.52
C ALA A 534 -5.95 -13.90 22.52
N GLY A 535 -7.13 -14.37 22.96
CA GLY A 535 -8.37 -13.62 22.97
C GLY A 535 -9.00 -13.43 21.58
N LEU A 536 -8.64 -14.26 20.60
CA LEU A 536 -9.15 -14.18 19.23
C LEU A 536 -10.39 -15.04 18.98
N LEU A 537 -10.85 -15.77 20.00
CA LEU A 537 -11.91 -16.76 19.90
C LEU A 537 -12.77 -16.72 21.16
N VAL A 538 -14.08 -16.62 20.96
CA VAL A 538 -15.09 -16.68 22.03
C VAL A 538 -15.92 -17.94 21.86
N GLU A 539 -16.43 -18.47 22.97
CA GLU A 539 -17.35 -19.61 23.01
C GLU A 539 -18.70 -19.11 23.56
N PRO A 540 -19.55 -18.47 22.74
CA PRO A 540 -20.82 -17.92 23.21
C PRO A 540 -21.80 -19.02 23.65
N GLU A 541 -21.72 -20.17 23.01
CA GLU A 541 -22.47 -21.38 23.38
C GLU A 541 -21.50 -22.56 23.52
N THR A 542 -21.88 -23.55 24.34
CA THR A 542 -21.06 -24.75 24.57
C THR A 542 -20.70 -25.42 23.24
N HIS A 543 -19.40 -25.50 22.94
CA HIS A 543 -18.83 -26.07 21.71
C HIS A 543 -19.14 -25.32 20.41
N ARG A 544 -19.57 -24.06 20.48
CA ARG A 544 -19.70 -23.17 19.31
C ARG A 544 -18.77 -21.99 19.47
N TYR A 545 -18.05 -21.65 18.41
CA TYR A 545 -16.99 -20.66 18.44
C TYR A 545 -17.22 -19.57 17.41
N GLU A 546 -16.89 -18.35 17.78
CA GLU A 546 -16.85 -17.20 16.89
C GLU A 546 -15.51 -16.48 17.01
N ALA A 547 -15.12 -15.76 15.96
CA ALA A 547 -13.92 -14.93 16.00
C ALA A 547 -14.19 -13.65 16.80
N TYR A 548 -13.21 -13.25 17.59
CA TYR A 548 -13.18 -11.95 18.24
C TYR A 548 -12.05 -11.12 17.66
N ILE A 549 -12.34 -9.88 17.27
CA ILE A 549 -11.30 -8.92 16.91
C ILE A 549 -11.15 -7.92 18.06
N PRO A 550 -9.98 -7.82 18.70
CA PRO A 550 -9.70 -6.76 19.65
C PRO A 550 -9.98 -5.39 18.99
N GLY A 551 -10.89 -4.60 19.53
CA GLY A 551 -11.24 -3.27 19.01
C GLY A 551 -12.60 -3.10 18.32
N GLN A 552 -13.51 -4.08 18.33
CA GLN A 552 -14.92 -3.93 17.86
C GLN A 552 -15.78 -2.96 18.72
N TRP A 553 -15.19 -1.97 19.39
CA TRP A 553 -15.91 -1.24 20.45
C TRP A 553 -16.67 -0.04 19.86
N PRO A 554 -17.92 0.20 20.29
CA PRO A 554 -18.51 1.53 20.23
C PRO A 554 -17.66 2.48 21.07
N VAL A 555 -17.41 3.68 20.57
CA VAL A 555 -16.62 4.73 21.26
C VAL A 555 -17.24 5.11 22.63
N ASP A 556 -18.51 4.80 22.86
CA ASP A 556 -19.29 5.32 23.98
C ASP A 556 -19.93 4.31 24.94
N GLN A 557 -19.70 3.00 24.80
CA GLN A 557 -20.31 2.03 25.73
C GLN A 557 -19.31 1.49 26.74
N ASN A 558 -19.44 1.98 27.98
CA ASN A 558 -18.92 1.32 29.17
C ASN A 558 -19.38 -0.16 29.12
N PRO A 559 -18.47 -1.16 29.17
CA PRO A 559 -18.86 -2.56 29.13
C PRO A 559 -19.58 -2.93 30.43
N SER A 560 -20.89 -2.78 30.44
CA SER A 560 -21.77 -3.16 31.52
C SER A 560 -22.21 -4.62 31.36
N THR A 561 -21.27 -5.56 31.28
CA THR A 561 -21.58 -7.00 31.30
C THR A 561 -20.43 -7.83 31.88
N GLY A 562 -20.73 -8.66 32.89
CA GLY A 562 -20.00 -9.85 33.37
C GLY A 562 -18.49 -9.78 33.67
N ASN A 563 -18.08 -10.19 34.89
CA ASN A 563 -16.66 -10.32 35.30
C ASN A 563 -15.76 -11.13 34.35
N HIS A 564 -16.32 -12.03 33.53
CA HIS A 564 -15.56 -12.82 32.54
C HIS A 564 -15.18 -12.00 31.29
N GLN A 565 -16.06 -11.12 30.80
CA GLN A 565 -15.80 -10.25 29.64
C GLN A 565 -14.80 -9.13 30.00
N LYS A 566 -14.83 -8.61 31.24
CA LYS A 566 -13.79 -7.68 31.74
C LYS A 566 -12.38 -8.31 31.78
N GLY A 567 -12.27 -9.59 32.12
CA GLY A 567 -10.99 -10.30 32.16
C GLY A 567 -10.38 -10.52 30.76
N GLN A 568 -11.21 -10.86 29.77
CA GLN A 568 -10.78 -11.00 28.37
C GLN A 568 -10.45 -9.64 27.75
N TYR A 569 -11.21 -8.60 28.06
CA TYR A 569 -10.92 -7.21 27.69
C TYR A 569 -9.54 -6.78 28.19
N LEU A 570 -9.24 -7.01 29.48
CA LEU A 570 -7.94 -6.66 30.06
C LEU A 570 -6.79 -7.50 29.46
N LEU A 571 -7.02 -8.77 29.12
CA LEU A 571 -6.01 -9.63 28.49
C LEU A 571 -5.70 -9.21 27.05
N CYS A 572 -6.73 -8.83 26.28
CA CYS A 572 -6.60 -8.29 24.92
C CYS A 572 -5.95 -6.91 24.95
N CYS A 573 -6.41 -6.00 25.82
CA CYS A 573 -5.74 -4.73 26.05
C CYS A 573 -4.30 -4.93 26.48
N ARG A 574 -3.98 -5.91 27.35
CA ARG A 574 -2.61 -6.25 27.72
C ARG A 574 -1.77 -6.73 26.55
N ASN A 575 -2.28 -7.63 25.72
CA ASN A 575 -1.54 -8.13 24.56
C ASN A 575 -1.36 -7.04 23.49
N LEU A 576 -2.38 -6.18 23.31
CA LEU A 576 -2.33 -5.01 22.44
C LEU A 576 -1.35 -3.96 22.95
N LEU A 577 -1.41 -3.63 24.23
CA LEU A 577 -0.50 -2.69 24.88
C LEU A 577 0.93 -3.24 24.88
N THR A 578 1.12 -4.55 25.07
CA THR A 578 2.43 -5.20 24.98
C THR A 578 2.98 -5.15 23.55
N ALA A 579 2.12 -5.40 22.55
CA ALA A 579 2.49 -5.26 21.14
C ALA A 579 2.81 -3.80 20.76
N GLN A 580 2.02 -2.85 21.26
CA GLN A 580 2.22 -1.41 21.05
C GLN A 580 3.44 -0.88 21.79
N ILE A 581 3.72 -1.35 23.02
CA ILE A 581 4.91 -1.00 23.81
C ILE A 581 6.16 -1.57 23.14
N ARG A 582 6.12 -2.80 22.62
CA ARG A 582 7.24 -3.36 21.83
C ARG A 582 7.46 -2.56 20.55
N ALA A 583 6.39 -2.24 19.81
CA ALA A 583 6.47 -1.38 18.64
C ALA A 583 6.98 0.04 18.97
N HIS A 584 6.68 0.56 20.18
CA HIS A 584 7.13 1.87 20.64
C HIS A 584 8.60 1.88 21.10
N GLN A 585 9.07 0.80 21.77
CA GLN A 585 10.48 0.62 22.14
C GLN A 585 11.38 0.52 20.90
N LEU A 586 10.87 -0.04 19.80
CA LEU A 586 11.54 -0.08 18.49
C LEU A 586 11.47 1.28 17.76
N LYS A 587 10.50 2.13 18.10
CA LYS A 587 10.37 3.51 17.58
C LYS A 587 11.47 4.46 18.07
N GLN A 588 12.17 4.13 19.16
CA GLN A 588 13.42 4.83 19.52
C GLN A 588 14.56 4.55 18.53
N HIS A 589 14.37 3.59 17.60
CA HIS A 589 15.30 3.32 16.51
C HIS A 589 14.78 3.65 15.10
N PHE A 590 13.47 3.84 14.90
CA PHE A 590 12.93 4.27 13.61
C PHE A 590 11.75 5.23 13.79
N GLN A 591 11.99 6.52 13.53
CA GLN A 591 10.92 7.47 13.22
C GLN A 591 10.44 7.16 11.80
N LEU A 592 9.33 6.44 11.64
CA LEU A 592 8.56 6.49 10.39
C LEU A 592 8.11 7.95 10.22
N GLY A 593 8.82 8.67 9.36
CA GLY A 593 8.68 10.10 9.15
C GLY A 593 7.46 10.45 8.29
N PRO A 594 7.10 11.73 8.22
CA PRO A 594 6.18 12.23 7.19
C PRO A 594 6.74 11.93 5.79
N THR A 595 5.87 11.92 4.77
CA THR A 595 6.26 11.84 3.34
C THR A 595 7.51 12.68 3.08
N LYS A 596 8.55 12.07 2.50
CA LYS A 596 9.79 12.76 2.17
C LYS A 596 9.72 13.23 0.73
N THR A 597 9.57 14.54 0.54
CA THR A 597 9.63 15.14 -0.80
C THR A 597 11.06 15.54 -1.12
N VAL A 598 11.65 14.87 -2.10
CA VAL A 598 12.94 15.26 -2.68
C VAL A 598 12.69 16.17 -3.88
N VAL A 599 13.40 17.28 -3.96
CA VAL A 599 13.27 18.22 -5.09
C VAL A 599 14.56 18.21 -5.89
N ILE A 600 14.49 17.73 -7.13
CA ILE A 600 15.59 17.84 -8.08
C ILE A 600 15.42 19.17 -8.82
N GLY A 601 16.34 20.13 -8.68
CA GLY A 601 16.18 21.42 -9.36
C GLY A 601 17.14 22.50 -8.90
#